data_AF-A0A3N5ILH3-F1
#
_entry.id   AF-A0A3N5ILH3-F1
#
_cell.length_a   1.000
_cell.length_b   1.000
_cell.length_c   1.000
_cell.angle_alpha   90.00
_cell.angle_beta   90.00
_cell.angle_gamma   90.00
#
_symmetry.space_group_name_H-M   'P 1'
#
loop_
_entity.id
_entity.type
_entity.pdbx_description
1 polymer ?
#
loop_
_entity_poly.entity_id
_entity_poly.type
_entity_poly.pdbx_seq_one_letter_code
_entity_poly.pdbx_strand_id
1 'polypeptide(L)'
;MGASILDLGCTIQCPHGGQATVSPSNTDVKVGGNLALLITDVMTIAGCTFNVSGSPVPCVTIQWSAPATRNTVRAVQVLLEPSVGVCLNGAGAPQGIATVNGVQTSVSGL
;
A
#
# COMPACT_ATOMS: atom_id res chain seq x y z
N MET A 1 17.98 7.27 10.82
CA MET A 1 16.55 7.66 10.77
C MET A 1 15.76 6.38 10.49
N GLY A 2 14.77 6.06 11.31
CA GLY A 2 13.91 4.89 11.09
C GLY A 2 12.86 5.19 10.02
N ALA A 3 12.48 4.19 9.23
CA ALA A 3 11.38 4.32 8.26
C ALA A 3 10.03 4.23 8.99
N SER A 4 9.07 5.07 8.59
CA SER A 4 7.71 5.02 9.13
C SER A 4 6.97 3.77 8.63
N ILE A 5 6.09 3.24 9.48
CA ILE A 5 5.19 2.12 9.14
C ILE A 5 3.96 2.69 8.42
N LEU A 6 3.52 2.02 7.34
CA LEU A 6 2.27 2.35 6.68
C LEU A 6 1.08 1.80 7.48
N ASP A 7 -0.01 2.55 7.52
CA ASP A 7 -1.25 2.20 8.24
C ASP A 7 -2.50 2.51 7.41
N LEU A 8 -3.68 2.09 7.87
CA LEU A 8 -4.96 2.33 7.17
C LEU A 8 -5.35 3.81 6.99
N GLY A 9 -4.69 4.75 7.65
CA GLY A 9 -4.84 6.19 7.40
C GLY A 9 -4.07 6.69 6.18
N CYS A 10 -3.14 5.88 5.64
CA CYS A 10 -2.42 6.23 4.43
C CYS A 10 -3.36 6.22 3.23
N THR A 11 -3.25 7.23 2.39
CA THR A 11 -3.89 7.24 1.06
C THR A 11 -2.93 6.64 0.05
N ILE A 12 -3.32 5.52 -0.56
CA ILE A 12 -2.53 4.81 -1.56
C ILE A 12 -3.21 4.96 -2.92
N GLN A 13 -2.47 5.43 -3.92
CA GLN A 13 -3.00 5.70 -5.26
C GLN A 13 -2.11 5.07 -6.32
N CYS A 14 -2.72 4.57 -7.40
CA CYS A 14 -1.98 4.21 -8.60
C CYS A 14 -1.53 5.47 -9.34
N PRO A 15 -0.49 5.39 -10.21
CA PRO A 15 0.02 6.57 -10.93
C PRO A 15 -0.98 7.19 -11.91
N HIS A 16 -2.13 6.53 -12.12
CA HIS A 16 -3.20 6.95 -13.01
C HIS A 16 -4.41 7.54 -12.28
N GLY A 17 -4.29 7.80 -10.97
CA GLY A 17 -5.31 8.49 -10.17
C GLY A 17 -6.36 7.59 -9.51
N GLY A 18 -6.31 6.27 -9.71
CA GLY A 18 -7.15 5.32 -8.99
C GLY A 18 -6.71 5.17 -7.53
N GLN A 19 -7.66 5.18 -6.60
CA GLN A 19 -7.38 5.02 -5.18
C GLN A 19 -7.52 3.55 -4.77
N ALA A 20 -6.61 3.10 -3.91
CA ALA A 20 -6.64 1.75 -3.36
C ALA A 20 -7.53 1.67 -2.11
N THR A 21 -8.30 0.58 -2.02
CA THR A 21 -8.96 0.12 -0.81
C THR A 21 -8.17 -1.05 -0.23
N VAL A 22 -7.94 -1.03 1.07
CA VAL A 22 -7.15 -2.06 1.76
C VAL A 22 -8.09 -3.01 2.50
N SER A 23 -7.91 -4.31 2.30
CA SER A 23 -8.47 -5.37 3.11
C SER A 23 -7.37 -5.88 4.04
N PRO A 24 -7.29 -5.38 5.29
CA PRO A 24 -6.22 -5.72 6.22
C PRO A 24 -6.35 -7.16 6.71
N SER A 25 -5.21 -7.83 6.83
CA SER A 25 -5.05 -9.13 7.48
C SER A 25 -4.65 -8.99 8.96
N ASN A 26 -4.16 -7.81 9.35
CA ASN A 26 -3.89 -7.42 10.74
C ASN A 26 -5.19 -7.01 11.46
N THR A 27 -5.38 -7.48 12.70
CA THR A 27 -6.48 -7.06 13.58
C THR A 27 -6.03 -6.45 14.91
N ASP A 28 -4.72 -6.47 15.20
CA ASP A 28 -4.22 -6.28 16.57
C ASP A 28 -3.33 -5.04 16.71
N VAL A 29 -2.45 -4.80 15.74
CA VAL A 29 -1.39 -3.81 15.88
C VAL A 29 -1.78 -2.52 15.19
N LYS A 30 -1.84 -1.44 15.98
CA LYS A 30 -2.13 -0.09 15.50
C LYS A 30 -0.89 0.79 15.54
N VAL A 31 -0.78 1.69 14.57
CA VAL A 31 0.24 2.74 14.45
C VAL A 31 -0.51 4.04 14.17
N GLY A 32 -0.35 5.06 15.02
CA GLY A 32 -1.08 6.32 14.90
C GLY A 32 -2.61 6.20 15.01
N GLY A 33 -3.11 5.16 15.68
CA GLY A 33 -4.54 4.89 15.86
C GLY A 33 -5.19 3.99 14.79
N ASN A 34 -4.50 3.74 13.67
CA ASN A 34 -4.96 2.90 12.56
C ASN A 34 -4.22 1.56 12.53
N LEU A 35 -4.79 0.52 11.92
CA LEU A 35 -4.11 -0.77 11.78
C LEU A 35 -2.88 -0.63 10.86
N ALA A 36 -1.75 -1.17 11.30
CA ALA A 36 -0.54 -1.26 10.49
C ALA A 36 -0.78 -2.15 9.26
N LEU A 37 -0.28 -1.74 8.11
CA LEU A 37 -0.37 -2.50 6.87
C LEU A 37 0.70 -3.59 6.83
N LEU A 38 0.32 -4.76 6.34
CA LEU A 38 1.17 -5.93 6.20
C LEU A 38 1.42 -6.27 4.73
N ILE A 39 2.52 -6.96 4.46
CA ILE A 39 2.86 -7.47 3.12
C ILE A 39 1.80 -8.44 2.55
N THR A 40 0.97 -9.04 3.40
CA THR A 40 -0.12 -9.96 3.03
C THR A 40 -1.48 -9.27 2.87
N ASP A 41 -1.58 -7.96 3.10
CA ASP A 41 -2.84 -7.24 2.92
C ASP A 41 -3.23 -7.19 1.44
N VAL A 42 -4.52 -7.37 1.18
CA VAL A 42 -5.06 -7.29 -0.18
C VAL A 42 -5.44 -5.84 -0.46
N MET A 43 -4.87 -5.25 -1.52
CA MET A 43 -5.18 -3.89 -1.93
C MET A 43 -5.77 -3.88 -3.33
N THR A 44 -7.01 -3.40 -3.45
CA THR A 44 -7.73 -3.28 -4.71
C THR A 44 -7.83 -1.83 -5.12
N ILE A 45 -7.67 -1.54 -6.42
CA ILE A 45 -7.78 -0.18 -6.95
C ILE A 45 -9.09 -0.05 -7.71
N ALA A 46 -9.84 1.01 -7.42
CA ALA A 46 -11.05 1.38 -8.14
C ALA A 46 -10.88 2.76 -8.80
N GLY A 47 -11.65 3.01 -9.86
CA GLY A 47 -11.68 4.31 -10.54
C GLY A 47 -10.43 4.66 -11.37
N CYS A 48 -9.53 3.70 -11.61
CA CYS A 48 -8.38 3.92 -12.50
C CYS A 48 -8.86 4.08 -13.95
N THR A 49 -8.67 5.25 -14.55
CA THR A 49 -9.07 5.54 -15.94
C THR A 49 -7.96 5.28 -16.95
N PHE A 50 -6.95 4.48 -16.59
CA PHE A 50 -5.82 4.23 -17.47
C PHE A 50 -6.25 3.53 -18.77
N ASN A 51 -5.77 4.07 -19.89
CA ASN A 51 -6.15 3.64 -21.23
C ASN A 51 -4.91 3.72 -22.12
N VAL A 52 -4.73 2.70 -22.96
CA VAL A 52 -3.66 2.63 -23.95
C VAL A 52 -4.31 2.51 -25.33
N SER A 53 -4.13 3.53 -26.17
CA SER A 53 -4.59 3.55 -27.56
C SER A 53 -6.08 3.23 -27.76
N GLY A 54 -6.93 3.67 -26.85
CA GLY A 54 -8.38 3.41 -26.88
C GLY A 54 -8.81 2.18 -26.10
N SER A 55 -7.89 1.34 -25.63
CA SER A 55 -8.21 0.16 -24.82
C SER A 55 -8.03 0.43 -23.32
N PRO A 56 -9.08 0.33 -22.48
CA PRO A 56 -8.96 0.48 -21.03
C PRO A 56 -8.08 -0.61 -20.42
N VAL A 57 -7.09 -0.20 -19.64
CA VAL A 57 -6.16 -1.10 -18.92
C VAL A 57 -6.04 -0.66 -17.45
N PRO A 58 -7.16 -0.62 -16.71
CA PRO A 58 -7.16 -0.09 -15.35
C PRO A 58 -6.27 -0.92 -14.42
N CYS A 59 -5.58 -0.23 -13.51
CA CYS A 59 -4.98 -0.87 -12.35
C CYS A 59 -6.10 -1.43 -11.46
N VAL A 60 -5.97 -2.66 -10.99
CA VAL A 60 -6.98 -3.33 -10.15
C VAL A 60 -6.41 -3.80 -8.81
N THR A 61 -5.10 -4.04 -8.72
CA THR A 61 -4.43 -4.50 -7.50
C THR A 61 -3.06 -3.87 -7.33
N ILE A 62 -2.51 -3.97 -6.11
CA ILE A 62 -1.13 -3.59 -5.80
C ILE A 62 -0.40 -4.80 -5.22
N GLN A 63 0.79 -5.07 -5.75
CA GLN A 63 1.73 -6.05 -5.19
C GLN A 63 2.87 -5.32 -4.48
N TRP A 64 3.07 -5.63 -3.21
CA TRP A 64 4.09 -4.98 -2.39
C TRP A 64 5.38 -5.77 -2.31
N SER A 65 6.48 -5.06 -2.09
CA SER A 65 7.82 -5.60 -1.90
C SER A 65 8.64 -4.70 -0.98
N ALA A 66 9.83 -5.16 -0.59
CA ALA A 66 10.68 -4.51 0.40
C ALA A 66 9.94 -4.16 1.72
N PRO A 67 9.26 -5.13 2.38
CA PRO A 67 8.69 -4.91 3.69
C PRO A 67 9.78 -4.76 4.77
N ALA A 68 9.37 -4.50 6.02
CA ALA A 68 10.28 -4.42 7.14
C ALA A 68 11.04 -5.74 7.38
N THR A 69 12.34 -5.66 7.67
CA THR A 69 13.18 -6.84 7.94
C THR A 69 13.06 -7.37 9.36
N ARG A 70 12.57 -6.55 10.31
CA ARG A 70 12.50 -6.90 11.75
C ARG A 70 11.12 -6.71 12.34
N ASN A 71 10.36 -5.72 11.88
CA ASN A 71 9.05 -5.39 12.42
C ASN A 71 8.01 -6.34 11.82
N THR A 72 7.40 -7.17 12.66
CA THR A 72 6.38 -8.14 12.24
C THR A 72 5.16 -8.09 13.15
N VAL A 73 4.00 -8.46 12.60
CA VAL A 73 2.75 -8.70 13.32
C VAL A 73 2.37 -10.16 13.07
N ARG A 74 2.30 -10.97 14.13
CA ARG A 74 2.07 -12.42 14.01
C ARG A 74 2.98 -13.10 12.96
N ALA A 75 4.27 -12.76 12.99
CA ALA A 75 5.30 -13.23 12.04
C ALA A 75 5.15 -12.76 10.57
N VAL A 76 4.22 -11.84 10.28
CA VAL A 76 4.09 -11.20 8.97
C VAL A 76 4.74 -9.82 8.99
N GLN A 77 5.52 -9.49 7.97
CA GLN A 77 6.28 -8.23 7.91
C GLN A 77 5.36 -7.04 7.60
N VAL A 78 5.59 -5.93 8.30
CA VAL A 78 4.84 -4.67 8.06
C VAL A 78 5.37 -3.95 6.82
N LEU A 79 4.52 -3.18 6.15
CA LEU A 79 4.92 -2.26 5.10
C LEU A 79 5.48 -0.97 5.70
N LEU A 80 6.54 -0.46 5.11
CA LEU A 80 7.20 0.77 5.49
C LEU A 80 7.04 1.81 4.37
N GLU A 81 7.29 3.08 4.68
CA GLU A 81 7.34 4.17 3.69
C GLU A 81 8.21 3.85 2.44
N PRO A 82 9.42 3.26 2.56
CA PRO A 82 10.20 2.85 1.40
C PRO A 82 9.75 1.54 0.75
N SER A 83 8.72 0.85 1.26
CA SER A 83 8.19 -0.35 0.60
C SER A 83 7.62 0.01 -0.77
N VAL A 84 7.84 -0.86 -1.75
CA VAL A 84 7.49 -0.57 -3.15
C VAL A 84 6.23 -1.33 -3.52
N GLY A 85 5.15 -0.60 -3.78
CA GLY A 85 3.88 -1.12 -4.28
C GLY A 85 3.77 -1.02 -5.80
N VAL A 86 3.79 -2.14 -6.51
CA VAL A 86 3.61 -2.20 -7.96
C VAL A 86 2.12 -2.35 -8.28
N CYS A 87 1.54 -1.39 -9.01
CA CYS A 87 0.16 -1.46 -9.47
C CYS A 87 0.06 -2.40 -10.67
N LEU A 88 -0.91 -3.32 -10.66
CA LEU A 88 -1.14 -4.31 -11.71
C LEU A 88 -2.51 -4.11 -12.36
N ASN A 89 -2.63 -4.39 -13.66
CA ASN A 89 -3.92 -4.44 -14.35
C ASN A 89 -4.62 -5.80 -14.17
N GLY A 90 -5.82 -5.96 -14.74
CA GLY A 90 -6.59 -7.20 -14.66
C GLY A 90 -5.91 -8.45 -15.23
N ALA A 91 -4.89 -8.29 -16.07
CA ALA A 91 -4.06 -9.38 -16.60
C ALA A 91 -2.78 -9.63 -15.77
N GLY A 92 -2.58 -8.89 -14.68
CA GLY A 92 -1.37 -8.97 -13.84
C GLY A 92 -0.17 -8.21 -14.43
N ALA A 93 -0.35 -7.40 -15.47
CA ALA A 93 0.75 -6.64 -16.07
C ALA A 93 1.05 -5.37 -15.25
N PRO A 94 2.32 -5.07 -14.92
CA PRO A 94 2.71 -3.86 -14.21
C PRO A 94 2.32 -2.57 -14.93
N GLN A 95 1.79 -1.63 -14.16
CA GLN A 95 1.30 -0.32 -14.60
C GLN A 95 2.01 0.86 -13.92
N GLY A 96 3.04 0.57 -13.10
CA GLY A 96 3.84 1.57 -12.38
C GLY A 96 3.78 1.42 -10.86
N ILE A 97 4.40 2.36 -10.15
CA ILE A 97 4.52 2.34 -8.68
C ILE A 97 3.41 3.17 -8.04
N ALA A 98 2.83 2.64 -6.96
CA ALA A 98 1.83 3.34 -6.16
C ALA A 98 2.47 4.52 -5.42
N THR A 99 1.73 5.62 -5.34
CA THR A 99 2.08 6.75 -4.47
C THR A 99 1.39 6.56 -3.12
N VAL A 100 2.13 6.77 -2.04
CA VAL A 100 1.62 6.69 -0.66
C VAL A 100 1.68 8.08 -0.03
N ASN A 101 0.53 8.56 0.44
CA ASN A 101 0.38 9.87 1.07
C ASN A 101 -0.14 9.71 2.50
N GLY A 102 0.18 10.67 3.37
CA GLY A 102 -0.33 10.69 4.75
C GLY A 102 0.42 9.76 5.71
N VAL A 103 1.64 9.34 5.36
CA VAL A 103 2.49 8.55 6.25
C VAL A 103 2.77 9.36 7.52
N GLN A 104 2.47 8.78 8.68
CA GLN A 104 2.74 9.41 9.97
C GLN A 104 4.25 9.60 10.18
N THR A 105 4.68 10.85 10.30
CA THR A 105 6.06 11.25 10.55
C THR A 105 6.38 11.44 12.03
N SER A 106 5.36 11.39 12.92
CA SER A 106 5.53 11.66 14.34
C SER A 106 5.59 10.37 15.17
N VAL A 107 6.77 10.07 15.72
CA VAL A 107 6.87 9.29 16.96
C VAL A 107 6.35 10.20 18.08
N SER A 108 5.13 9.95 18.58
CA SER A 108 4.64 10.66 19.75
C SER A 108 5.07 9.92 21.02
N GLY A 109 6.05 10.49 21.72
CA GLY A 109 6.23 10.37 23.17
C GLY A 109 7.37 9.46 23.66
N LEU A 110 8.45 10.10 24.08
CA LEU A 110 9.38 9.64 25.14
C LEU A 110 8.68 9.62 26.49
#